data_AF-A0A6A0GNW4-F1
#
_entry.id   AF-A0A6A0GNW4-F1
#
_cell.length_a   1.000
_cell.length_b   1.000
_cell.length_c   1.000
_cell.angle_alpha   90.00
_cell.angle_beta   90.00
_cell.angle_gamma   90.00
#
_symmetry.space_group_name_H-M   'P 1'
#
loop_
_entity.id
_entity.type
_entity.pdbx_description
1 polymer ?
#
loop_
_entity_poly.entity_id
_entity_poly.type
_entity_poly.pdbx_seq_one_letter_code
_entity_poly.pdbx_strand_id
1 'polypeptide(L)'
;MALYKTLVFCSWAAEEYGLVGSMEWTEQFSKQLQDRAVAYLNVDMAIEGNYTLRTKSAPLLYDVVYNASKQVPNPDPAEVAAGRPTVYDTWLLRRPDAQHPGLPRMQSIGSGSDYTGFQHRIGVPCLDIRYTHDDVIQNYTNYI
;
A
#
# COMPACT_ATOMS: atom_id res chain seq x y z
N MET A 1 -20.81 3.89 17.07
CA MET A 1 -19.63 4.63 16.56
C MET A 1 -19.97 5.08 15.15
N ALA A 2 -20.12 6.38 14.91
CA ALA A 2 -20.36 6.92 13.57
C ALA A 2 -19.02 7.36 12.96
N LEU A 3 -18.79 7.07 11.68
CA LEU A 3 -17.59 7.51 10.98
C LEU A 3 -17.69 9.00 10.66
N TYR A 4 -16.58 9.73 10.84
CA TYR A 4 -16.50 11.18 10.58
C TYR A 4 -16.39 11.53 9.07
N LYS A 5 -16.13 10.52 8.23
CA LYS A 5 -16.11 10.59 6.76
C LYS A 5 -16.80 9.36 6.19
N THR A 6 -17.23 9.48 4.93
CA THR A 6 -17.78 8.37 4.15
C THR A 6 -16.68 7.42 3.70
N LEU A 7 -16.90 6.12 3.84
CA LEU A 7 -16.09 5.09 3.20
C LEU A 7 -16.79 4.63 1.93
N VAL A 8 -16.05 4.55 0.83
CA VAL A 8 -16.51 4.01 -0.44
C VAL A 8 -15.67 2.77 -0.73
N PHE A 9 -16.34 1.63 -0.92
CA PHE A 9 -15.69 0.38 -1.29
C PHE A 9 -15.87 0.16 -2.77
N CYS A 10 -14.78 -0.13 -3.47
CA CYS A 10 -14.74 -0.32 -4.90
C CYS A 10 -14.21 -1.71 -5.23
N SER A 11 -14.86 -2.38 -6.18
CA SER A 11 -14.38 -3.62 -6.77
C SER A 11 -14.24 -3.37 -8.27
N TRP A 12 -13.00 -3.16 -8.72
CA TRP A 12 -12.74 -2.77 -10.10
C TRP A 12 -12.73 -3.99 -11.02
N ALA A 13 -13.25 -3.79 -12.22
CA ALA A 13 -13.23 -4.78 -13.30
C ALA A 13 -12.25 -4.32 -14.38
N ALA A 14 -11.73 -5.29 -15.14
CA ALA A 14 -10.83 -5.04 -16.26
C ALA A 14 -9.55 -4.26 -15.91
N GLU A 15 -9.03 -4.46 -14.68
CA GLU A 15 -7.73 -3.96 -14.24
C GLU A 15 -6.62 -4.50 -15.16
N GLU A 16 -6.62 -5.82 -15.39
CA GLU A 16 -5.64 -6.52 -16.23
C GLU A 16 -5.68 -6.12 -17.72
N TYR A 17 -6.75 -5.43 -18.14
CA TYR A 17 -6.91 -4.92 -19.50
C TYR A 17 -6.51 -3.44 -19.63
N GLY A 18 -5.82 -2.90 -18.62
CA GLY A 18 -5.33 -1.52 -18.62
C GLY A 18 -6.09 -0.60 -17.67
N LEU A 19 -6.43 -1.08 -16.47
CA LEU A 19 -7.06 -0.32 -15.40
C LEU A 19 -8.43 0.24 -15.77
N VAL A 20 -9.14 -0.41 -16.70
CA VAL A 20 -10.29 0.18 -17.38
C VAL A 20 -11.37 0.60 -16.39
N GLY A 21 -11.77 -0.29 -15.47
CA GLY A 21 -12.85 0.02 -14.52
C GLY A 21 -12.55 1.20 -13.60
N SER A 22 -11.36 1.25 -13.01
CA SER A 22 -10.96 2.36 -12.12
C SER A 22 -10.71 3.65 -12.90
N MET A 23 -10.09 3.57 -14.07
CA MET A 23 -9.86 4.74 -14.94
C MET A 23 -11.17 5.39 -15.34
N GLU A 24 -12.09 4.66 -15.96
CA GLU A 24 -13.38 5.20 -16.41
C GLU A 24 -14.17 5.82 -15.24
N TRP A 25 -14.11 5.21 -14.06
CA TRP A 25 -14.75 5.77 -12.88
C TRP A 25 -14.12 7.08 -12.41
N THR A 26 -12.78 7.15 -12.39
CA THR A 26 -12.07 8.40 -12.07
C THR A 26 -12.33 9.49 -13.10
N GLU A 27 -12.53 9.15 -14.37
CA GLU A 27 -12.89 10.10 -15.42
C GLU A 27 -14.31 10.62 -15.23
N GLN A 28 -15.28 9.70 -15.09
CA GLN A 28 -16.69 10.02 -14.93
C GLN A 28 -16.97 10.88 -13.68
N PHE A 29 -16.30 10.60 -12.56
CA PHE A 29 -16.52 11.28 -11.28
C PHE A 29 -15.41 12.24 -10.88
N SER A 30 -14.50 12.58 -11.79
CA SER A 30 -13.30 13.40 -11.56
C SER A 30 -13.54 14.61 -10.66
N LYS A 31 -14.51 15.47 -10.99
CA LYS A 31 -14.84 16.67 -10.20
C LYS A 31 -15.25 16.35 -8.77
N GLN A 32 -16.11 15.35 -8.60
CA GLN A 32 -16.60 14.98 -7.26
C GLN A 32 -15.50 14.37 -6.40
N LEU A 33 -14.63 13.57 -7.01
CA LEU A 33 -13.51 12.93 -6.32
C LEU A 33 -12.43 13.96 -5.97
N GLN A 34 -12.09 14.85 -6.88
CA GLN A 34 -11.11 15.91 -6.62
C GLN A 34 -11.54 16.83 -5.46
N ASP A 35 -12.84 17.14 -5.36
CA ASP A 35 -13.36 18.01 -4.30
C ASP A 35 -13.53 17.30 -2.94
N ARG A 36 -13.63 15.96 -2.91
CA ARG A 36 -14.14 15.23 -1.72
C ARG A 36 -13.33 14.02 -1.28
N ALA A 37 -12.58 13.38 -2.18
CA ALA A 37 -11.82 12.18 -1.86
C ALA A 37 -10.59 12.57 -1.03
N VAL A 38 -10.51 12.01 0.18
CA VAL A 38 -9.40 12.30 1.09
C VAL A 38 -8.16 11.48 0.75
N ALA A 39 -8.35 10.20 0.42
CA ALA A 39 -7.31 9.26 0.02
C ALA A 39 -7.93 8.07 -0.72
N TYR A 40 -7.13 7.38 -1.52
CA TYR A 40 -7.48 6.09 -2.13
C TYR A 40 -6.52 5.00 -1.61
N LEU A 41 -7.08 3.96 -1.01
CA LEU A 41 -6.31 2.85 -0.43
C LEU A 41 -6.51 1.61 -1.30
N ASN A 42 -5.44 1.16 -1.92
CA ASN A 42 -5.41 0.03 -2.84
C ASN A 42 -4.91 -1.23 -2.15
N VAL A 43 -5.63 -2.32 -2.36
CA VAL A 43 -5.19 -3.68 -2.02
C VAL A 43 -5.57 -4.55 -3.21
N ASP A 44 -4.60 -4.74 -4.10
CA ASP A 44 -4.72 -5.58 -5.28
C ASP A 44 -4.35 -7.02 -4.90
N MET A 45 -3.05 -7.31 -4.88
CA MET A 45 -2.52 -8.54 -4.29
C MET A 45 -2.17 -8.30 -2.82
N ALA A 46 -3.01 -8.78 -1.89
CA ALA A 46 -2.76 -8.64 -0.46
C ALA A 46 -1.50 -9.40 0.01
N ILE A 47 -1.25 -10.60 -0.54
CA ILE A 47 -0.16 -11.49 -0.15
C ILE A 47 0.58 -11.97 -1.40
N GLU A 48 1.79 -11.47 -1.60
CA GLU A 48 2.75 -11.91 -2.63
C GLU A 48 3.85 -12.80 -2.02
N GLY A 49 4.06 -12.70 -0.70
CA GLY A 49 4.98 -13.53 0.08
C GLY A 49 4.77 -13.32 1.57
N ASN A 50 5.45 -14.08 2.42
CA ASN A 50 5.28 -14.02 3.88
C ASN A 50 6.47 -13.35 4.60
N TYR A 51 7.34 -12.64 3.87
CA TYR A 51 8.55 -12.09 4.43
C TYR A 51 8.28 -10.80 5.21
N THR A 52 7.63 -9.81 4.61
CA THR A 52 7.38 -8.53 5.32
C THR A 52 6.33 -7.70 4.59
N LEU A 53 5.83 -6.67 5.27
CA LEU A 53 5.03 -5.62 4.64
C LEU A 53 5.86 -4.88 3.57
N ARG A 54 5.20 -4.54 2.46
CA ARG A 54 5.66 -3.60 1.44
C ARG A 54 4.54 -2.63 1.13
N THR A 55 4.89 -1.35 1.10
CA THR A 55 3.94 -0.27 0.84
C THR A 55 4.48 0.68 -0.22
N LYS A 56 3.60 1.10 -1.14
CA LYS A 56 3.83 2.24 -2.02
C LYS A 56 2.87 3.33 -1.63
N SER A 57 3.32 4.57 -1.46
CA SER A 57 2.42 5.62 -0.98
C SER A 57 2.82 7.02 -1.42
N ALA A 58 1.83 7.93 -1.45
CA ALA A 58 2.08 9.35 -1.46
C ALA A 58 2.67 9.80 -0.10
N PRO A 59 3.66 10.72 -0.06
CA PRO A 59 4.30 11.18 1.18
C PRO A 59 3.32 11.64 2.28
N LEU A 60 2.18 12.21 1.89
CA LEU A 60 1.12 12.66 2.81
C LEU A 60 0.53 11.53 3.67
N LEU A 61 0.70 10.26 3.28
CA LEU A 61 0.14 9.10 3.97
C LEU A 61 1.20 8.30 4.75
N TYR A 62 2.46 8.73 4.80
CA TYR A 62 3.53 7.93 5.42
C TYR A 62 3.28 7.72 6.91
N ASP A 63 2.99 8.79 7.65
CA ASP A 63 2.80 8.73 9.10
C ASP A 63 1.60 7.87 9.50
N VAL A 64 0.49 7.94 8.76
CA VAL A 64 -0.68 7.10 9.07
C VAL A 64 -0.37 5.62 8.85
N VAL A 65 0.42 5.27 7.83
CA VAL A 65 0.85 3.88 7.58
C VAL A 65 1.80 3.40 8.68
N TYR A 66 2.77 4.22 9.10
CA TYR A 66 3.66 3.86 10.20
C TYR A 66 2.90 3.69 11.52
N ASN A 67 1.99 4.62 11.85
CA ASN A 67 1.22 4.55 13.07
C ASN A 67 0.22 3.39 13.08
N ALA A 68 -0.39 3.06 11.94
CA ALA A 68 -1.25 1.90 11.82
C ALA A 68 -0.46 0.59 11.99
N SER A 69 0.67 0.44 11.30
CA SER A 69 1.49 -0.79 11.36
C SER A 69 2.09 -1.06 12.74
N LYS A 70 2.34 -0.02 13.56
CA LYS A 70 2.73 -0.15 14.98
C LYS A 70 1.60 -0.68 15.88
N GLN A 71 0.36 -0.70 15.40
CA GLN A 71 -0.81 -1.19 16.15
C GLN A 71 -1.29 -2.56 15.66
N VAL A 72 -0.74 -3.07 14.55
CA VAL A 72 -1.09 -4.38 14.00
C VAL A 72 -0.14 -5.42 14.58
N PRO A 73 -0.65 -6.42 15.33
CA PRO A 73 0.18 -7.52 15.83
C PRO A 73 0.86 -8.27 14.69
N ASN A 74 2.09 -8.71 14.94
CA ASN A 74 2.82 -9.50 13.97
C ASN A 74 2.16 -10.87 13.78
N PRO A 75 1.83 -11.30 12.55
CA PRO A 75 1.23 -12.60 12.30
C PRO A 75 2.20 -13.78 12.47
N ASP A 76 3.52 -13.54 12.52
CA ASP A 76 4.53 -14.59 12.65
C ASP A 76 4.96 -14.78 14.13
N PRO A 77 4.63 -15.93 14.78
CA PRO A 77 5.02 -16.19 16.16
C PRO A 77 6.53 -16.20 16.40
N ALA A 78 7.34 -16.55 15.41
CA ALA A 78 8.79 -16.53 15.53
C ALA A 78 9.33 -15.09 15.61
N GLU A 79 8.73 -14.17 14.86
CA GLU A 79 9.05 -12.74 14.94
C GLU A 79 8.64 -12.16 16.29
N VAL A 80 7.43 -12.49 16.78
CA VAL A 80 6.97 -12.10 18.11
C VAL A 80 7.92 -12.59 19.20
N ALA A 81 8.29 -13.88 19.16
CA ALA A 81 9.22 -14.48 20.12
C ALA A 81 10.62 -13.83 20.07
N ALA A 82 11.01 -13.31 18.91
CA ALA A 82 12.26 -12.59 18.71
C ALA A 82 12.16 -11.07 19.01
N GLY A 83 11.11 -10.63 19.70
CA GLY A 83 10.95 -9.26 20.16
C GLY A 83 10.39 -8.29 19.12
N ARG A 84 9.72 -8.78 18.07
CA ARG A 84 9.07 -7.98 17.02
C ARG A 84 7.54 -8.14 17.07
N PRO A 85 6.87 -7.56 18.08
CA PRO A 85 5.46 -7.80 18.36
C PRO A 85 4.50 -7.25 17.30
N THR A 86 4.93 -6.31 16.44
CA THR A 86 4.08 -5.65 15.45
C THR A 86 4.58 -5.84 14.03
N VAL A 87 3.69 -5.62 13.04
CA VAL A 87 4.06 -5.61 11.62
C VAL A 87 5.13 -4.56 11.32
N TYR A 88 5.09 -3.41 12.01
CA TYR A 88 6.09 -2.35 11.88
C TYR A 88 7.50 -2.83 12.25
N ASP A 89 7.64 -3.63 13.31
CA ASP A 89 8.95 -4.06 13.80
C ASP A 89 9.69 -4.95 12.78
N THR A 90 8.97 -5.91 12.19
CA THR A 90 9.51 -6.75 11.12
C THR A 90 9.75 -5.95 9.85
N TRP A 91 8.87 -5.01 9.51
CA TRP A 91 9.04 -4.15 8.33
C TRP A 91 10.28 -3.26 8.43
N LEU A 92 10.50 -2.63 9.59
CA LEU A 92 11.68 -1.81 9.87
C LEU A 92 12.97 -2.63 9.77
N LEU A 93 12.98 -3.84 10.33
CA LEU A 93 14.15 -4.72 10.28
C LEU A 93 14.45 -5.19 8.85
N ARG A 94 13.42 -5.68 8.14
CA ARG A 94 13.58 -6.40 6.86
C ARG A 94 13.67 -5.47 5.65
N ARG A 95 13.11 -4.25 5.73
CA ARG A 95 13.19 -3.24 4.66
C ARG A 95 13.44 -1.86 5.25
N PRO A 96 14.63 -1.55 5.75
CA PRO A 96 14.96 -0.20 6.23
C PRO A 96 15.04 0.80 5.07
N ASP A 97 14.67 2.06 5.34
CA ASP A 97 14.86 3.16 4.40
C ASP A 97 16.34 3.53 4.32
N ALA A 98 16.88 3.61 3.09
CA ALA A 98 18.30 3.90 2.87
C ALA A 98 18.67 5.37 3.14
N GLN A 99 17.71 6.29 3.02
CA GLN A 99 17.92 7.73 3.20
C GLN A 99 17.56 8.18 4.61
N HIS A 100 16.65 7.46 5.28
CA HIS A 100 16.18 7.78 6.63
C HIS A 100 16.36 6.58 7.57
N PRO A 101 17.59 6.33 8.06
CA PRO A 101 17.85 5.25 9.01
C PRO A 101 16.90 5.32 10.21
N GLY A 102 16.28 4.19 10.54
CA GLY A 102 15.28 4.10 11.62
C GLY A 102 13.83 4.19 11.18
N LEU A 103 13.57 4.40 9.88
CA LEU A 103 12.25 4.23 9.27
C LEU A 103 12.23 3.03 8.33
N PRO A 104 11.11 2.31 8.23
CA PRO A 104 10.95 1.32 7.18
C PRO A 104 10.79 2.01 5.83
N ARG A 105 11.26 1.34 4.77
CA ARG A 105 11.23 1.81 3.40
C ARG A 105 9.80 1.93 2.90
N MET A 106 9.42 3.14 2.54
CA MET A 106 8.20 3.44 1.80
C MET A 106 8.55 3.68 0.34
N GLN A 107 7.89 2.98 -0.58
CA GLN A 107 8.12 3.17 -2.00
C GLN A 107 7.28 4.32 -2.56
N SER A 108 7.79 5.04 -3.54
CA SER A 108 7.00 6.01 -4.30
C SER A 108 5.88 5.28 -5.04
N ILE A 109 4.67 5.84 -4.98
CA ILE A 109 3.53 5.31 -5.74
C ILE A 109 3.57 5.83 -7.18
N GLY A 110 3.61 4.90 -8.13
CA GLY A 110 3.70 5.15 -9.57
C GLY A 110 2.43 4.71 -10.27
N SER A 111 2.58 3.85 -11.27
CA SER A 111 1.50 3.14 -11.97
C SER A 111 1.57 1.63 -11.65
N GLY A 112 0.59 0.87 -12.14
CA GLY A 112 0.58 -0.60 -12.09
C GLY A 112 -0.47 -1.20 -11.15
N SER A 113 -1.51 -0.45 -10.81
CA SER A 113 -2.80 -0.94 -10.28
C SER A 113 -3.81 0.23 -10.28
N ASP A 114 -5.01 0.01 -9.76
CA ASP A 114 -6.18 0.91 -9.84
C ASP A 114 -6.00 2.29 -9.21
N TYR A 115 -4.94 2.53 -8.41
CA TYR A 115 -4.61 3.86 -7.88
C TYR A 115 -4.15 4.88 -8.93
N THR A 116 -3.84 4.43 -10.16
CA THR A 116 -3.17 5.24 -11.18
C THR A 116 -4.00 6.47 -11.58
N GLY A 117 -5.30 6.31 -11.87
CA GLY A 117 -6.18 7.43 -12.22
C GLY A 117 -6.33 8.42 -11.06
N PHE A 118 -6.49 7.91 -9.84
CA PHE A 118 -6.60 8.73 -8.63
C PHE A 118 -5.36 9.59 -8.40
N GLN A 119 -4.17 8.99 -8.44
CA GLN A 119 -2.91 9.67 -8.13
C GLN A 119 -2.51 10.67 -9.23
N HIS A 120 -2.50 10.23 -10.49
CA HIS A 120 -1.88 11.00 -11.57
C HIS A 120 -2.85 11.93 -12.31
N ARG A 121 -4.15 11.59 -12.35
CA ARG A 121 -5.13 12.38 -13.10
C ARG A 121 -5.82 13.44 -12.24
N ILE A 122 -6.19 13.06 -11.01
CA ILE A 122 -7.01 13.93 -10.14
C ILE A 122 -6.32 14.35 -8.84
N GLY A 123 -5.10 13.85 -8.58
CA GLY A 123 -4.25 14.30 -7.47
C GLY A 123 -4.71 13.82 -6.09
N VAL A 124 -5.48 12.73 -6.02
CA VAL A 124 -5.87 12.11 -4.75
C VAL A 124 -4.68 11.32 -4.21
N PRO A 125 -4.28 11.50 -2.94
CA PRO A 125 -3.15 10.76 -2.38
C PRO A 125 -3.49 9.27 -2.24
N CYS A 126 -2.62 8.44 -2.78
CA CYS A 126 -2.84 6.99 -2.85
C CYS A 126 -1.88 6.19 -1.96
N LEU A 127 -2.32 5.00 -1.59
CA LEU A 127 -1.57 3.97 -0.87
C LEU A 127 -1.82 2.61 -1.54
N ASP A 128 -0.78 1.80 -1.72
CA ASP A 128 -0.86 0.37 -2.08
C ASP A 128 -0.16 -0.44 -0.98
N ILE A 129 -0.83 -1.45 -0.43
CA ILE A 129 -0.31 -2.27 0.67
C ILE A 129 -0.34 -3.74 0.29
N ARG A 130 0.75 -4.45 0.57
CA ARG A 130 0.79 -5.91 0.54
C ARG A 130 1.87 -6.50 1.43
N TYR A 131 1.75 -7.79 1.70
CA TYR A 131 2.87 -8.61 2.16
C TYR A 131 3.64 -9.14 0.94
N THR A 132 4.96 -9.22 1.04
CA THR A 132 5.84 -9.59 -0.07
C THR A 132 6.93 -10.55 0.37
N HIS A 133 7.71 -11.06 -0.58
CA HIS A 133 8.87 -11.93 -0.36
C HIS A 133 10.13 -11.12 -0.03
N ASP A 134 11.23 -11.84 0.25
CA ASP A 134 12.57 -11.25 0.33
C ASP A 134 13.02 -10.83 -1.08
N ASP A 135 13.49 -9.59 -1.22
CA ASP A 135 13.99 -9.07 -2.51
C ASP A 135 15.20 -9.87 -3.01
N VAL A 136 16.00 -10.44 -2.10
CA VAL A 136 17.19 -11.22 -2.45
C VAL A 136 16.80 -12.55 -3.10
N ILE A 137 15.74 -13.19 -2.62
CA ILE A 137 15.28 -14.50 -3.11
C ILE A 137 14.63 -14.38 -4.50
N GLN A 138 13.91 -13.28 -4.78
CA GLN A 138 13.28 -13.06 -6.09
C GLN A 138 14.28 -12.96 -7.24
N ASN A 139 15.48 -12.42 -6.99
CA ASN A 139 16.51 -12.32 -8.01
C ASN A 139 16.98 -13.70 -8.53
N TYR A 140 16.72 -14.79 -7.79
CA TYR A 140 17.04 -16.15 -8.23
C TYR A 140 15.91 -16.83 -9.02
N THR A 141 14.64 -16.45 -8.79
CA THR A 141 13.47 -17.06 -9.45
C THR A 141 13.05 -16.39 -10.75
N ASN A 142 13.55 -15.19 -11.06
CA ASN A 142 13.28 -14.50 -12.34
C ASN A 142 14.03 -15.10 -13.56
N TYR A 143 14.50 -16.35 -13.47
CA TYR A 143 15.17 -17.11 -14.53
C TYR A 143 14.32 -18.25 -15.11
N ILE A 144 12.98 -18.17 -14.99
CA ILE A 144 12.05 -19.14 -15.59
C ILE A 144 11.12 -18.43 -16.55
#